data_AF-A0AAV6J047-F1
#
_entry.id   AF-A0AAV6J047-F1
#
_cell.length_a   1.000
_cell.length_b   1.000
_cell.length_c   1.000
_cell.angle_alpha   90.00
_cell.angle_beta   90.00
_cell.angle_gamma   90.00
#
_symmetry.space_group_name_H-M   'P 1'
#
loop_
_entity.id
_entity.type
_entity.pdbx_description
1 polymer ?
#
loop_
_entity_poly.entity_id
_entity_poly.type
_entity_poly.pdbx_seq_one_letter_code
_entity_poly.pdbx_strand_id
1 'polypeptide(L)'
;MALQPKIIACGNSVATFAMAVRFLTGPAVMAVASIIVGLRGTLLHVAIVQAALPQGIVPFVFAKEYNVHPAILSTAVIFGMLIALPITLVYYILLGL
;
A
#
# COMPACT_ATOMS: atom_id res chain seq x y z
N MET A 1 9.41 7.94 -11.86
CA MET A 1 8.16 8.72 -11.98
C MET A 1 8.18 9.75 -13.13
N ALA A 2 9.33 10.24 -13.62
CA ALA A 2 9.40 11.08 -14.85
C ALA A 2 9.97 10.36 -16.10
N LEU A 3 10.44 9.12 -15.96
CA LEU A 3 11.11 8.36 -17.03
C LEU A 3 10.22 7.30 -17.71
N GLN A 4 8.96 7.11 -17.27
CA GLN A 4 8.09 6.11 -17.87
C GLN A 4 7.09 6.75 -18.84
N PRO A 5 6.95 6.22 -20.08
CA PRO A 5 6.15 6.84 -21.13
C PRO A 5 4.63 6.74 -20.91
N LYS A 6 4.19 5.99 -19.89
CA LYS A 6 2.77 5.73 -19.60
C LYS A 6 2.48 5.86 -18.11
N ILE A 7 1.34 6.48 -17.78
CA ILE A 7 0.83 6.64 -16.40
C ILE A 7 0.54 5.27 -15.76
N ILE A 8 -0.07 4.36 -16.52
CA ILE A 8 -0.25 2.95 -16.16
C ILE A 8 0.70 2.12 -17.01
N ALA A 9 1.94 1.98 -16.55
CA ALA A 9 2.97 1.29 -17.32
C ALA A 9 2.88 -0.24 -17.25
N CYS A 10 2.27 -0.78 -16.18
CA CYS A 10 2.12 -2.23 -16.01
C CYS A 10 0.80 -2.80 -16.57
N GLY A 11 -0.08 -1.95 -17.11
CA GLY A 11 -1.45 -2.34 -17.52
C GLY A 11 -2.45 -2.34 -16.36
N ASN A 12 -3.74 -2.20 -16.69
CA ASN A 12 -4.81 -2.00 -15.70
C ASN A 12 -4.99 -3.20 -14.76
N SER A 13 -4.94 -4.44 -15.28
CA SER A 13 -5.16 -5.65 -14.46
C SER A 13 -4.06 -5.87 -13.42
N VAL A 14 -2.81 -5.62 -13.78
CA VAL A 14 -1.69 -5.75 -12.83
C VAL A 14 -1.70 -4.60 -11.83
N ALA A 15 -2.09 -3.40 -12.27
CA ALA A 15 -2.27 -2.26 -11.39
C ALA A 15 -3.36 -2.51 -10.33
N THR A 16 -4.55 -2.99 -10.73
CA THR A 16 -5.64 -3.29 -9.78
C THR A 16 -5.26 -4.41 -8.83
N PHE A 17 -4.62 -5.47 -9.33
CA PHE A 17 -4.11 -6.55 -8.48
C PHE A 17 -3.09 -6.05 -7.45
N ALA A 18 -2.11 -5.24 -7.86
CA ALA A 18 -1.12 -4.67 -6.96
C ALA A 18 -1.75 -3.78 -5.88
N MET A 19 -2.80 -3.00 -6.23
CA MET A 19 -3.55 -2.22 -5.23
C MET A 19 -4.28 -3.11 -4.24
N ALA A 20 -4.99 -4.14 -4.72
CA ALA A 20 -5.72 -5.05 -3.86
C ALA A 20 -4.77 -5.73 -2.86
N VAL A 21 -3.62 -6.22 -3.34
CA VAL A 21 -2.59 -6.82 -2.46
C VAL A 21 -2.06 -5.78 -1.47
N ARG A 22 -1.74 -4.55 -1.90
CA ARG A 22 -1.18 -3.52 -1.00
C ARG A 22 -2.14 -3.17 0.14
N PHE A 23 -3.40 -2.90 -0.19
CA PHE A 23 -4.37 -2.37 0.77
C PHE A 23 -5.13 -3.45 1.54
N LEU A 24 -5.12 -4.72 1.11
CA LEU A 24 -5.72 -5.82 1.87
C LEU A 24 -4.68 -6.62 2.63
N THR A 25 -3.63 -7.08 1.95
CA THR A 25 -2.63 -7.98 2.55
C THR A 25 -1.79 -7.25 3.60
N GLY A 26 -1.39 -5.99 3.36
CA GLY A 26 -0.63 -5.20 4.34
C GLY A 26 -1.35 -5.07 5.68
N PRO A 27 -2.58 -4.52 5.70
CA PRO A 27 -3.39 -4.41 6.92
C PRO A 27 -3.72 -5.77 7.54
N ALA A 28 -4.04 -6.80 6.75
CA ALA A 28 -4.34 -8.12 7.26
C ALA A 28 -3.15 -8.76 7.99
N VAL A 29 -1.95 -8.72 7.39
CA VAL A 29 -0.73 -9.24 8.01
C VAL A 29 -0.40 -8.45 9.28
N MET A 30 -0.54 -7.12 9.25
CA MET A 30 -0.32 -6.30 10.44
C MET A 30 -1.30 -6.64 11.56
N ALA A 31 -2.59 -6.82 11.26
CA ALA A 31 -3.59 -7.21 12.24
C ALA A 31 -3.24 -8.54 12.91
N VAL A 32 -2.90 -9.56 12.10
CA VAL A 32 -2.51 -10.89 12.60
C VAL A 32 -1.25 -10.79 13.47
N ALA A 33 -0.19 -10.14 12.98
CA ALA A 33 1.05 -9.97 13.73
C ALA A 33 0.84 -9.20 15.04
N SER A 34 0.04 -8.14 15.01
CA SER A 34 -0.29 -7.32 16.18
C SER A 34 -1.03 -8.14 17.24
N ILE A 35 -1.99 -8.98 16.84
CA ILE A 35 -2.71 -9.87 17.76
C ILE A 35 -1.76 -10.91 18.39
N ILE A 36 -0.87 -11.51 17.59
CA ILE A 36 0.12 -12.50 18.07
C ILE A 36 1.03 -11.90 19.14
N VAL A 37 1.48 -10.65 18.94
CA VAL A 37 2.36 -9.94 19.88
C VAL A 37 1.57 -9.33 21.06
N GLY A 38 0.24 -9.42 21.05
CA GLY A 38 -0.63 -8.98 22.15
C GLY A 38 -1.05 -7.50 22.11
N LEU A 39 -0.88 -6.81 20.98
CA LEU A 39 -1.40 -5.45 20.79
C LEU A 39 -2.93 -5.46 20.81
N ARG A 40 -3.51 -4.54 21.58
CA ARG A 40 -4.97 -4.40 21.78
C ARG A 40 -5.37 -2.92 21.84
N GLY A 41 -6.66 -2.66 21.68
CA GLY A 41 -7.23 -1.32 21.77
C GLY A 41 -6.65 -0.38 20.71
N THR A 42 -6.50 0.90 21.04
CA THR A 42 -6.07 1.94 20.09
C THR A 42 -4.77 1.62 19.36
N LEU A 43 -3.80 0.96 20.02
CA LEU A 43 -2.52 0.61 19.40
C LEU A 43 -2.67 -0.39 18.25
N LEU A 44 -3.58 -1.37 18.37
CA LEU A 44 -3.90 -2.31 17.29
C LEU A 44 -4.49 -1.57 16.08
N HIS A 45 -5.47 -0.69 16.33
CA HIS A 45 -6.15 0.04 15.26
C HIS A 45 -5.19 0.99 14.54
N VAL A 46 -4.32 1.70 15.28
CA VAL A 46 -3.28 2.56 14.70
C VAL A 46 -2.28 1.75 13.87
N ALA A 47 -1.84 0.58 14.33
CA ALA A 47 -0.94 -0.27 13.57
C ALA A 47 -1.55 -0.70 12.22
N ILE A 48 -2.83 -1.09 12.21
CA ILE A 48 -3.56 -1.47 10.99
C ILE A 48 -3.66 -0.28 10.02
N VAL A 49 -4.01 0.91 10.52
CA VAL A 49 -4.09 2.13 9.70
C VAL A 49 -2.72 2.49 9.12
N GLN A 50 -1.64 2.38 9.90
CA GLN A 50 -0.29 2.62 9.40
C GLN A 50 0.12 1.62 8.29
N ALA A 51 -0.29 0.36 8.41
CA ALA A 51 -0.02 -0.64 7.38
C ALA A 51 -0.80 -0.39 6.07
N ALA A 52 -1.93 0.32 6.14
CA ALA A 52 -2.74 0.70 4.99
C ALA A 52 -2.22 1.94 4.23
N LEU A 53 -1.20 2.64 4.75
CA LEU A 53 -0.63 3.82 4.10
C LEU A 53 -0.01 3.48 2.72
N PRO A 54 0.09 4.44 1.79
CA PRO A 54 0.68 4.21 0.48
C PRO A 54 2.18 3.88 0.59
N GLN A 55 2.73 3.26 -0.45
CA GLN A 55 4.16 2.95 -0.50
C GLN A 55 4.98 4.24 -0.74
N GLY A 56 6.16 4.32 -0.12
CA GLY A 56 7.11 5.39 -0.38
C GLY A 56 7.76 5.30 -1.77
N ILE A 57 8.49 6.34 -2.14
CA ILE A 57 9.18 6.43 -3.45
C ILE A 57 10.47 5.57 -3.48
N VAL A 58 11.08 5.30 -2.31
CA VAL A 58 12.37 4.59 -2.21
C VAL A 58 12.34 3.17 -2.81
N PRO A 59 11.33 2.32 -2.55
CA PRO A 59 11.19 1.03 -3.23
C PRO A 59 11.22 1.12 -4.76
N PHE A 60 10.65 2.18 -5.35
CA PHE A 60 10.73 2.40 -6.80
C PHE A 60 12.17 2.65 -7.26
N VAL A 61 12.97 3.39 -6.48
CA VAL A 61 14.39 3.60 -6.77
C VAL A 61 15.13 2.26 -6.78
N PHE A 62 14.90 1.41 -5.78
CA PHE A 62 15.50 0.06 -5.75
C PHE A 62 15.02 -0.84 -6.89
N ALA A 63 13.73 -0.84 -7.20
CA ALA A 63 13.20 -1.62 -8.33
C ALA A 63 13.81 -1.17 -9.67
N LYS A 64 14.12 0.11 -9.82
CA LYS A 64 14.82 0.65 -10.98
C LYS A 64 16.29 0.22 -10.99
N GLU A 65 16.98 0.33 -9.86
CA GLU A 65 18.40 -0.01 -9.73
C GLU A 65 18.66 -1.50 -9.99
N TYR A 66 17.79 -2.38 -9.46
CA TYR A 66 17.90 -3.83 -9.61
C TYR A 66 17.09 -4.42 -10.78
N ASN A 67 16.47 -3.59 -11.62
CA ASN A 67 15.60 -4.02 -12.73
C ASN A 67 14.44 -4.97 -12.32
N VAL A 68 13.91 -4.82 -11.10
CA VAL A 68 12.82 -5.65 -10.57
C VAL A 68 11.47 -4.97 -10.80
N HIS A 69 10.95 -5.07 -12.02
CA HIS A 69 9.62 -4.58 -12.41
C HIS A 69 9.28 -3.15 -11.93
N PRO A 70 10.10 -2.12 -12.26
CA PRO A 70 9.89 -0.74 -11.81
C PRO A 70 8.54 -0.16 -12.27
N ALA A 71 7.96 -0.72 -13.33
CA ALA A 71 6.65 -0.33 -13.83
C ALA A 71 5.50 -0.64 -12.88
N ILE A 72 5.55 -1.76 -12.17
CA ILE A 72 4.55 -2.12 -11.14
C ILE A 72 4.65 -1.11 -10.01
N LEU A 73 5.86 -0.87 -9.49
CA LEU A 73 6.05 0.03 -8.35
C LEU A 73 5.70 1.48 -8.69
N SER A 74 6.03 1.97 -9.88
CA SER A 74 5.66 3.34 -10.27
C SER A 74 4.15 3.53 -10.32
N THR A 75 3.42 2.58 -10.91
CA THR A 75 1.95 2.64 -10.94
C THR A 75 1.36 2.44 -9.53
N ALA A 76 1.95 1.56 -8.72
CA ALA A 76 1.57 1.34 -7.32
C ALA A 76 1.68 2.61 -6.46
N VAL A 77 2.77 3.35 -6.58
CA VAL A 77 2.97 4.58 -5.79
C VAL A 77 2.02 5.70 -6.26
N ILE A 78 1.88 5.92 -7.57
CA ILE A 78 1.02 7.00 -8.09
C ILE A 78 -0.43 6.80 -7.66
N PHE A 79 -1.01 5.65 -7.99
CA PHE A 79 -2.41 5.37 -7.69
C PHE A 79 -2.61 5.10 -6.21
N GLY A 80 -1.65 4.44 -5.56
CA GLY A 80 -1.68 4.20 -4.12
C GLY A 80 -1.76 5.51 -3.34
N MET A 81 -1.03 6.55 -3.73
CA MET A 81 -1.17 7.88 -3.10
C MET A 81 -2.53 8.52 -3.38
N LEU A 82 -3.11 8.34 -4.57
CA LEU A 82 -4.42 8.90 -4.91
C LEU A 82 -5.57 8.26 -4.12
N ILE A 83 -5.53 6.93 -3.95
CA ILE A 83 -6.59 6.17 -3.26
C ILE A 83 -6.30 5.95 -1.78
N ALA A 84 -5.12 6.35 -1.29
CA ALA A 84 -4.73 6.18 0.11
C ALA A 84 -5.72 6.85 1.06
N LEU A 85 -6.01 8.13 0.85
CA LEU A 85 -6.89 8.89 1.73
C LEU A 85 -8.27 8.24 1.92
N PRO A 86 -9.05 7.94 0.86
CA PRO A 86 -10.36 7.32 1.04
C PRO A 86 -10.25 5.93 1.69
N ILE A 87 -9.24 5.13 1.36
CA ILE A 87 -9.06 3.79 1.98
C ILE A 87 -8.71 3.92 3.47
N THR A 88 -7.78 4.80 3.83
CA THR A 88 -7.42 5.02 5.24
C THR A 88 -8.60 5.54 6.04
N LEU A 89 -9.45 6.38 5.46
CA LEU A 89 -10.66 6.87 6.11
C LEU A 89 -11.67 5.75 6.35
N VAL A 90 -11.85 4.85 5.38
CA VAL A 90 -12.68 3.64 5.55
C VAL A 90 -12.13 2.79 6.69
N TYR A 91 -10.82 2.55 6.74
CA TYR A 91 -10.21 1.83 7.87
C TYR A 91 -10.44 2.54 9.19
N TYR A 92 -10.28 3.86 9.24
CA TYR A 92 -10.50 4.66 10.45
C TYR A 92 -11.94 4.50 10.99
N ILE A 93 -12.94 4.59 10.10
CA ILE A 93 -14.35 4.40 10.43
C ILE A 93 -14.63 2.97 10.89
N LEU A 94 -14.15 1.95 10.16
CA LEU A 94 -14.36 0.54 10.51
C LEU A 94 -13.72 0.16 11.84
N LEU A 95 -12.61 0.81 12.17
CA LEU A 95 -11.82 0.58 13.38
C LEU A 95 -12.29 1.44 14.56
N GLY A 96 -13.27 2.33 14.38
CA GLY A 96 -13.83 3.17 15.45
C GLY A 96 -12.80 4.09 16.12
N LEU A 97 -11.80 4.52 15.35
CA LEU A 97 -10.72 5.41 15.79
C LEU A 97 -11.20 6.87 15.82
#